data_AF-A0AAW1W0T1-F1
#
_entry.id   AF-A0AAW1W0T1-F1
#
_cell.length_a   1.000
_cell.length_b   1.000
_cell.length_c   1.000
_cell.angle_alpha   90.00
_cell.angle_beta   90.00
_cell.angle_gamma   90.00
#
_symmetry.space_group_name_H-M   'P 1'
#
loop_
_entity.id
_entity.type
_entity.pdbx_description
1 polymer ?
#
loop_
_entity_poly.entity_id
_entity_poly.type
_entity_poly.pdbx_seq_one_letter_code
_entity_poly.pdbx_strand_id
1 'polypeptide(L)'
;MLAANPPKCPFFLTHSFPVSSPSPSKLTCSASFQSAAEERSEIRLGLPSKGRMAADTLDLLRDCQLSVKHVNPRQYVAQIPQLSNLEVWFQRPKDIVRKLLSGDLDLGIAGFDTVSEYGQGNEDLIIVHDALGYGECHLSLAIPKYGIFENINSLNELAQMPQWTKEKPLRVATGFTYLGPKFVKENGLNHVIFSTADGALEAAPAMGIADAILDLVSSGITLKENNLKEIEGGVVLRSQAVLVASKRSLLKRKSALETTHEILERLEAHLKAEGQFTVVANMRGNNAQEVAERVLSQTSLAGLQGPTVSPVYCKRDGQITPDYYAIVICVPKKALYKSVQQLRAIGGSGVLVSPLTYIFDEETPRWRELLSTLGL
;
A
#
# COMPACT_ATOMS: atom_id res chain seq x y z
N MET A 1 60.55 -50.53 13.84
CA MET A 1 60.91 -51.97 13.96
C MET A 1 59.74 -52.68 14.62
N LEU A 2 59.29 -53.88 14.25
CA LEU A 2 59.50 -54.81 13.12
C LEU A 2 58.17 -55.63 13.06
N ALA A 3 57.55 -55.92 11.91
CA ALA A 3 57.76 -57.11 11.05
C ALA A 3 57.66 -58.46 11.83
N ALA A 4 57.10 -59.57 11.31
CA ALA A 4 56.54 -59.91 9.98
C ALA A 4 55.35 -60.93 10.19
N ASN A 5 54.88 -61.81 9.28
CA ASN A 5 55.27 -62.25 7.93
C ASN A 5 54.06 -62.93 7.22
N PRO A 6 53.96 -62.96 5.87
CA PRO A 6 52.95 -63.72 5.12
C PRO A 6 53.49 -65.11 4.67
N PRO A 7 52.68 -66.03 4.10
CA PRO A 7 52.34 -66.03 2.65
C PRO A 7 50.87 -66.51 2.39
N LYS A 8 50.32 -66.85 1.19
CA LYS A 8 50.86 -67.21 -0.14
C LYS A 8 49.96 -66.69 -1.29
N CYS A 9 50.60 -66.28 -2.40
CA CYS A 9 50.04 -66.38 -3.77
C CYS A 9 50.71 -67.55 -4.51
N PRO A 10 50.25 -67.90 -5.73
CA PRO A 10 51.08 -67.56 -6.90
C PRO A 10 50.34 -67.19 -8.22
N PHE A 11 51.03 -66.37 -9.03
CA PHE A 11 51.02 -66.24 -10.51
C PHE A 11 49.68 -66.03 -11.27
N PHE A 12 49.42 -64.88 -11.91
CA PHE A 12 50.07 -64.17 -13.04
C PHE A 12 50.09 -64.87 -14.41
N LEU A 13 49.33 -64.28 -15.36
CA LEU A 13 49.79 -64.01 -16.73
C LEU A 13 49.05 -62.77 -17.27
N THR A 14 49.78 -61.93 -18.01
CA THR A 14 49.39 -60.56 -18.39
C THR A 14 49.13 -60.41 -19.88
N HIS A 15 48.06 -59.72 -20.28
CA HIS A 15 48.02 -58.97 -21.54
C HIS A 15 47.31 -57.62 -21.36
N SER A 16 47.87 -56.59 -21.98
CA SER A 16 47.57 -55.18 -21.72
C SER A 16 47.12 -54.50 -23.00
N PHE A 17 46.00 -53.78 -22.95
CA PHE A 17 45.66 -52.73 -23.93
C PHE A 17 45.05 -51.51 -23.20
N PRO A 18 45.21 -50.29 -23.72
CA PRO A 18 45.23 -49.09 -22.89
C PRO A 18 43.84 -48.55 -22.55
N VAL A 19 43.69 -48.10 -21.31
CA VAL A 19 42.54 -47.31 -20.85
C VAL A 19 42.73 -45.86 -21.29
N SER A 20 41.84 -45.36 -22.14
CA SER A 20 41.63 -43.92 -22.34
C SER A 20 40.38 -43.50 -21.59
N SER A 21 40.51 -42.53 -20.69
CA SER A 21 39.44 -42.05 -19.83
C SER A 21 38.67 -40.88 -20.46
N PRO A 22 37.33 -40.95 -20.57
CA PRO A 22 36.50 -39.76 -20.64
C PRO A 22 36.34 -39.15 -19.24
N SER A 23 36.34 -37.82 -19.17
CA SER A 23 36.18 -37.05 -17.94
C SER A 23 34.76 -37.14 -17.36
N PRO A 24 34.58 -36.98 -16.04
CA PRO A 24 33.25 -36.88 -15.44
C PRO A 24 32.59 -35.57 -15.86
N SER A 25 31.54 -35.66 -16.66
CA SER A 25 30.67 -34.54 -17.00
C SER A 25 29.96 -34.04 -15.74
N LYS A 26 30.38 -32.87 -15.24
CA LYS A 26 29.60 -32.13 -14.24
C LYS A 26 28.27 -31.73 -14.88
N LEU A 27 27.17 -32.37 -14.48
CA LEU A 27 25.83 -31.81 -14.69
C LEU A 27 25.68 -30.57 -13.77
N THR A 28 26.21 -29.44 -14.22
CA THR A 28 25.81 -28.14 -13.70
C THR A 28 24.41 -27.85 -14.23
N CYS A 29 23.39 -28.15 -13.42
CA CYS A 29 22.04 -27.67 -13.67
C CYS A 29 21.96 -26.17 -13.33
N SER A 30 22.65 -25.34 -14.11
CA SER A 30 22.49 -23.90 -14.11
C SER A 30 21.30 -23.55 -14.99
N ALA A 31 20.09 -23.81 -14.49
CA ALA A 31 18.87 -23.25 -15.06
C ALA A 31 18.89 -21.74 -14.81
N SER A 32 19.48 -20.99 -15.73
CA SER A 32 19.46 -19.54 -15.75
C SER A 32 18.01 -19.08 -15.96
N PHE A 33 17.34 -18.68 -14.89
CA PHE A 33 16.14 -17.84 -14.98
C PHE A 33 16.55 -16.47 -15.53
N GLN A 34 16.70 -16.39 -16.86
CA GLN A 34 16.81 -15.12 -17.56
C GLN A 34 15.48 -14.38 -17.37
N SER A 35 15.52 -13.30 -16.60
CA SER A 35 14.33 -12.57 -16.19
C SER A 35 13.72 -11.81 -17.37
N ALA A 36 12.44 -12.05 -17.67
CA ALA A 36 11.68 -11.37 -18.73
C ALA A 36 11.52 -9.83 -18.58
N ALA A 37 12.20 -9.23 -17.60
CA ALA A 37 12.25 -7.79 -17.38
C ALA A 37 13.13 -7.06 -18.42
N GLU A 38 14.10 -7.72 -19.04
CA GLU A 38 15.14 -7.06 -19.86
C GLU A 38 14.73 -6.78 -21.32
N GLU A 39 13.71 -7.46 -21.87
CA GLU A 39 13.37 -7.38 -23.30
C GLU A 39 12.21 -6.45 -23.65
N ARG A 40 11.53 -5.82 -22.67
CA ARG A 40 10.36 -4.96 -22.91
C ARG A 40 10.63 -3.47 -22.70
N SER A 41 10.04 -2.64 -23.56
CA SER A 41 10.08 -1.17 -23.45
C SER A 41 9.05 -0.62 -22.47
N GLU A 42 7.98 -1.38 -22.19
CA GLU A 42 6.87 -0.94 -21.33
C GLU A 42 7.19 -1.07 -19.83
N ILE A 43 6.71 -0.09 -19.07
CA ILE A 43 6.57 -0.16 -17.62
C ILE A 43 5.21 -0.79 -17.31
N ARG A 44 5.16 -1.80 -16.44
CA ARG A 44 3.90 -2.48 -16.11
C ARG A 44 3.50 -2.23 -14.66
N LEU A 45 2.33 -1.61 -14.49
CA LEU A 45 1.66 -1.33 -13.22
C LEU A 45 0.50 -2.30 -13.01
N GLY A 46 0.60 -3.15 -11.97
CA GLY A 46 -0.49 -4.03 -11.55
C GLY A 46 -1.53 -3.29 -10.72
N LEU A 47 -2.80 -3.34 -11.14
CA LEU A 47 -3.92 -2.80 -10.37
C LEU A 47 -4.90 -3.92 -9.97
N PRO A 48 -5.64 -3.79 -8.85
CA PRO A 48 -6.65 -4.77 -8.44
C PRO A 48 -7.75 -4.92 -9.49
N SER A 49 -8.11 -6.15 -9.87
CA SER A 49 -9.04 -6.41 -10.98
C SER A 49 -10.53 -6.38 -10.61
N LYS A 50 -10.87 -6.44 -9.32
CA LYS A 50 -12.27 -6.46 -8.85
C LYS A 50 -12.39 -6.09 -7.37
N GLY A 51 -13.63 -5.84 -6.93
CA GLY A 51 -13.97 -5.50 -5.55
C GLY A 51 -13.73 -4.03 -5.23
N ARG A 52 -14.01 -3.63 -3.98
CA ARG A 52 -13.90 -2.23 -3.53
C ARG A 52 -12.53 -1.62 -3.85
N MET A 53 -11.45 -2.32 -3.51
CA MET A 53 -10.09 -1.83 -3.77
C MET A 53 -9.84 -1.51 -5.25
N ALA A 54 -10.45 -2.22 -6.21
CA ALA A 54 -10.34 -1.90 -7.63
C ALA A 54 -11.06 -0.61 -8.02
N ALA A 55 -12.27 -0.39 -7.47
CA ALA A 55 -13.03 0.84 -7.68
C ALA A 55 -12.29 2.04 -7.06
N ASP A 56 -11.93 1.96 -5.77
CA ASP A 56 -11.22 3.01 -5.04
C ASP A 56 -9.86 3.35 -5.73
N THR A 57 -9.15 2.36 -6.29
CA THR A 57 -7.90 2.59 -7.06
C THR A 57 -8.15 3.33 -8.38
N LEU A 58 -9.23 3.00 -9.10
CA LEU A 58 -9.59 3.68 -10.35
C LEU A 58 -10.13 5.09 -10.10
N ASP A 59 -10.82 5.30 -8.98
CA ASP A 59 -11.25 6.60 -8.51
C ASP A 59 -10.04 7.50 -8.20
N LEU A 60 -9.07 7.01 -7.41
CA LEU A 60 -7.79 7.71 -7.16
C LEU A 60 -7.08 8.10 -8.46
N LEU A 61 -6.91 7.16 -9.40
CA LEU A 61 -6.23 7.45 -10.67
C LEU A 61 -7.01 8.45 -11.53
N ARG A 62 -8.34 8.37 -11.59
CA ARG A 62 -9.17 9.37 -12.28
C ARG A 62 -9.03 10.74 -11.63
N ASP A 63 -9.03 10.81 -10.31
CA ASP A 63 -9.02 12.08 -9.58
C ASP A 63 -7.63 12.75 -9.70
N CYS A 64 -6.56 11.96 -9.79
CA CYS A 64 -5.22 12.35 -10.29
C CYS A 64 -5.15 12.74 -11.78
N GLN A 65 -6.25 12.70 -12.54
CA GLN A 65 -6.26 12.88 -14.00
C GLN A 65 -5.37 11.87 -14.78
N LEU A 66 -5.08 10.72 -14.17
CA LEU A 66 -4.36 9.56 -14.73
C LEU A 66 -5.34 8.51 -15.27
N SER A 67 -6.40 8.95 -15.94
CA SER A 67 -7.52 8.10 -16.38
C SER A 67 -7.07 6.90 -17.23
N VAL A 68 -7.30 5.69 -16.70
CA VAL A 68 -6.97 4.43 -17.35
C VAL A 68 -7.81 4.23 -18.61
N LYS A 69 -7.17 4.10 -19.77
CA LYS A 69 -7.82 3.82 -21.05
C LYS A 69 -7.76 2.34 -21.38
N HIS A 70 -8.91 1.67 -21.34
CA HIS A 70 -9.07 0.33 -21.88
C HIS A 70 -9.15 0.39 -23.41
N VAL A 71 -8.23 -0.29 -24.10
CA VAL A 71 -8.34 -0.50 -25.56
C VAL A 71 -9.50 -1.46 -25.86
N ASN A 72 -9.79 -2.39 -24.96
CA ASN A 72 -10.94 -3.29 -25.00
C ASN A 72 -11.41 -3.59 -23.57
N PRO A 73 -12.70 -3.37 -23.20
CA PRO A 73 -13.21 -3.65 -21.86
C PRO A 73 -13.09 -5.11 -21.39
N ARG A 74 -12.89 -6.07 -22.32
CA ARG A 74 -12.69 -7.49 -21.99
C ARG A 74 -11.21 -7.88 -21.83
N GLN A 75 -10.27 -6.98 -22.10
CA GLN A 75 -8.84 -7.23 -21.93
C GLN A 75 -8.36 -6.78 -20.54
N TYR A 76 -7.46 -7.56 -19.95
CA TYR A 76 -6.82 -7.26 -18.67
C TYR A 76 -5.71 -6.19 -18.77
N VAL A 77 -5.50 -5.64 -19.97
CA VAL A 77 -4.47 -4.64 -20.28
C VAL A 77 -5.14 -3.32 -20.65
N ALA A 78 -4.62 -2.24 -20.08
CA ALA A 78 -4.99 -0.86 -20.36
C ALA A 78 -3.75 0.03 -20.38
N GLN A 79 -3.91 1.33 -20.63
CA GLN A 79 -2.82 2.31 -20.65
C GLN A 79 -3.19 3.55 -19.84
N ILE A 80 -2.18 4.27 -19.35
CA ILE A 80 -2.34 5.63 -18.82
C ILE A 80 -1.53 6.57 -19.73
N PRO A 81 -2.15 7.18 -20.77
CA PRO A 81 -1.42 7.99 -21.76
C PRO A 81 -0.69 9.21 -21.20
N GLN A 82 -1.03 9.64 -19.99
CA GLN A 82 -0.42 10.74 -19.25
C GLN A 82 0.96 10.37 -18.65
N LEU A 83 1.36 9.10 -18.73
CA LEU A 83 2.64 8.56 -18.25
C LEU A 83 3.28 7.75 -19.39
N SER A 84 4.54 8.07 -19.70
CA SER A 84 5.21 7.53 -20.89
C SER A 84 5.47 6.03 -20.76
N ASN A 85 5.10 5.26 -21.79
CA ASN A 85 5.26 3.81 -21.88
C ASN A 85 4.66 3.01 -20.70
N LEU A 86 3.64 3.54 -20.01
CA LEU A 86 2.98 2.87 -18.89
C LEU A 86 1.78 2.02 -19.32
N GLU A 87 1.90 0.71 -19.08
CA GLU A 87 0.88 -0.31 -19.30
C GLU A 87 0.27 -0.73 -17.94
N VAL A 88 -1.05 -0.81 -17.87
CA VAL A 88 -1.81 -1.19 -16.67
C VAL A 88 -2.33 -2.62 -16.81
N TRP A 89 -2.04 -3.47 -15.82
CA TRP A 89 -2.44 -4.88 -15.78
C TRP A 89 -3.42 -5.12 -14.62
N PHE A 90 -4.68 -5.40 -14.95
CA PHE A 90 -5.69 -5.75 -13.95
C PHE A 90 -5.51 -7.20 -13.48
N GLN A 91 -5.09 -7.38 -12.22
CA GLN A 91 -4.77 -8.68 -11.62
C GLN A 91 -5.47 -8.85 -10.27
N ARG A 92 -5.59 -10.10 -9.79
CA ARG A 92 -6.02 -10.29 -8.38
C ARG A 92 -4.90 -9.76 -7.48
N PRO A 93 -5.18 -9.18 -6.29
CA PRO A 93 -4.14 -8.60 -5.43
C PRO A 93 -2.97 -9.57 -5.15
N LYS A 94 -3.26 -10.84 -4.86
CA LYS A 94 -2.26 -11.90 -4.66
C LYS A 94 -1.37 -12.20 -5.87
N ASP A 95 -1.85 -11.88 -7.08
CA ASP A 95 -1.16 -12.11 -8.34
C ASP A 95 -0.33 -10.88 -8.74
N ILE A 96 -0.70 -9.67 -8.29
CA ILE A 96 0.17 -8.46 -8.35
C ILE A 96 1.48 -8.74 -7.62
N VAL A 97 1.40 -9.19 -6.36
CA VAL A 97 2.58 -9.48 -5.52
C VAL A 97 3.45 -10.58 -6.14
N ARG A 98 2.84 -11.68 -6.61
CA ARG A 98 3.57 -12.76 -7.32
C ARG A 98 4.29 -12.26 -8.57
N LYS A 99 3.66 -11.33 -9.31
CA LYS A 99 4.21 -10.80 -10.56
C LYS A 99 5.30 -9.75 -10.37
N LEU A 100 5.27 -9.01 -9.26
CA LEU A 100 6.41 -8.19 -8.83
C LEU A 100 7.61 -9.09 -8.47
N LEU A 101 7.37 -10.17 -7.73
CA LEU A 101 8.41 -11.15 -7.38
C LEU A 101 8.96 -11.94 -8.58
N SER A 102 8.21 -12.12 -9.66
CA SER A 102 8.71 -12.74 -10.90
C SER A 102 9.42 -11.74 -11.83
N GLY A 103 9.14 -10.44 -11.71
CA GLY A 103 9.53 -9.41 -12.69
C GLY A 103 8.57 -9.26 -13.88
N ASP A 104 7.41 -9.93 -13.85
CA ASP A 104 6.33 -9.72 -14.84
C ASP A 104 5.72 -8.32 -14.72
N LEU A 105 5.71 -7.76 -13.51
CA LEU A 105 5.30 -6.39 -13.19
C LEU A 105 6.48 -5.63 -12.56
N ASP A 106 6.43 -4.31 -12.68
CA ASP A 106 7.44 -3.40 -12.13
C ASP A 106 6.92 -2.66 -10.91
N LEU A 107 5.65 -2.26 -10.99
CA LEU A 107 4.90 -1.52 -10.00
C LEU A 107 3.57 -2.22 -9.72
N GLY A 108 3.00 -2.00 -8.55
CA GLY A 108 1.70 -2.50 -8.18
C GLY A 108 1.03 -1.65 -7.11
N ILE A 109 -0.30 -1.60 -7.15
CA ILE A 109 -1.12 -1.08 -6.06
C ILE A 109 -1.88 -2.25 -5.44
N ALA A 110 -1.71 -2.46 -4.13
CA ALA A 110 -2.33 -3.54 -3.36
C ALA A 110 -2.50 -3.14 -1.89
N GLY A 111 -3.27 -3.90 -1.11
CA GLY A 111 -3.30 -3.76 0.35
C GLY A 111 -2.00 -4.23 0.99
N PHE A 112 -1.53 -3.55 2.04
CA PHE A 112 -0.34 -3.94 2.79
C PHE A 112 -0.46 -5.34 3.42
N ASP A 113 -1.66 -5.76 3.81
CA ASP A 113 -2.03 -7.11 4.20
C ASP A 113 -1.65 -8.15 3.13
N THR A 114 -1.99 -7.86 1.87
CA THR A 114 -1.74 -8.73 0.72
C THR A 114 -0.26 -8.78 0.38
N VAL A 115 0.43 -7.63 0.45
CA VAL A 115 1.89 -7.54 0.29
C VAL A 115 2.60 -8.33 1.40
N SER A 116 2.12 -8.26 2.64
CA SER A 116 2.71 -8.98 3.77
C SER A 116 2.49 -10.51 3.70
N GLU A 117 1.29 -10.95 3.33
CA GLU A 117 0.93 -12.38 3.20
C GLU A 117 1.64 -13.09 2.04
N TYR A 118 1.67 -12.47 0.85
CA TYR A 118 2.22 -13.09 -0.35
C TYR A 118 3.65 -12.66 -0.68
N GLY A 119 4.12 -11.54 -0.13
CA GLY A 119 5.48 -11.04 -0.26
C GLY A 119 6.42 -11.53 0.83
N GLN A 120 5.89 -11.89 2.01
CA GLN A 120 6.60 -12.60 3.08
C GLN A 120 7.89 -11.91 3.57
N GLY A 121 7.97 -10.58 3.46
CA GLY A 121 9.16 -9.80 3.81
C GLY A 121 10.31 -9.90 2.80
N ASN A 122 10.06 -10.32 1.57
CA ASN A 122 11.07 -10.40 0.52
C ASN A 122 11.61 -9.00 0.16
N GLU A 123 12.92 -8.81 0.29
CA GLU A 123 13.65 -7.54 0.06
C GLU A 123 13.56 -7.00 -1.38
N ASP A 124 13.09 -7.80 -2.35
CA ASP A 124 12.80 -7.34 -3.71
C ASP A 124 11.49 -6.56 -3.82
N LEU A 125 10.63 -6.57 -2.79
CA LEU A 125 9.42 -5.74 -2.75
C LEU A 125 9.67 -4.49 -1.89
N ILE A 126 9.75 -3.33 -2.55
CA ILE A 126 9.90 -2.05 -1.86
C ILE A 126 8.57 -1.32 -1.85
N ILE A 127 8.10 -0.90 -0.67
CA ILE A 127 6.96 -0.01 -0.54
C ILE A 127 7.45 1.42 -0.84
N VAL A 128 6.97 1.97 -1.96
CA VAL A 128 7.29 3.31 -2.44
C VAL A 128 6.39 4.35 -1.76
N HIS A 129 5.12 4.01 -1.53
CA HIS A 129 4.19 4.82 -0.75
C HIS A 129 3.32 3.91 0.12
N ASP A 130 3.43 4.06 1.45
CA ASP A 130 2.78 3.19 2.45
C ASP A 130 1.33 3.58 2.80
N ALA A 131 0.84 4.73 2.30
CA ALA A 131 -0.40 5.33 2.77
C ALA A 131 -1.24 6.04 1.69
N LEU A 132 -1.81 5.30 0.73
CA LEU A 132 -2.61 5.91 -0.34
C LEU A 132 -3.98 6.46 0.11
N GLY A 133 -4.29 6.48 1.41
CA GLY A 133 -5.49 7.15 1.95
C GLY A 133 -6.82 6.38 1.78
N TYR A 134 -6.80 5.15 1.27
CA TYR A 134 -7.98 4.30 1.13
C TYR A 134 -7.67 2.82 1.43
N GLY A 135 -8.73 2.02 1.55
CA GLY A 135 -8.62 0.60 1.89
C GLY A 135 -8.27 0.33 3.35
N GLU A 136 -8.44 1.32 4.23
CA GLU A 136 -8.13 1.22 5.66
C GLU A 136 -8.85 0.04 6.35
N CYS A 137 -8.03 -0.85 6.91
CA CYS A 137 -8.44 -2.00 7.71
C CYS A 137 -7.29 -2.45 8.62
N HIS A 138 -7.53 -3.43 9.47
CA HIS A 138 -6.49 -4.11 10.23
C HIS A 138 -6.79 -5.59 10.33
N LEU A 139 -5.76 -6.43 10.19
CA LEU A 139 -5.86 -7.87 10.33
C LEU A 139 -5.88 -8.19 11.83
N SER A 140 -6.92 -8.83 12.32
CA SER A 140 -7.16 -8.99 13.76
C SER A 140 -7.66 -10.38 14.12
N LEU A 141 -7.17 -10.92 15.24
CA LEU A 141 -7.71 -12.12 15.86
C LEU A 141 -8.99 -11.77 16.63
N ALA A 142 -10.11 -12.39 16.24
CA ALA A 142 -11.40 -12.21 16.89
C ALA A 142 -11.92 -13.53 17.48
N ILE A 143 -12.48 -13.44 18.69
CA ILE A 143 -13.00 -14.55 19.48
C ILE A 143 -14.48 -14.31 19.83
N PRO A 144 -15.27 -15.36 20.13
CA PRO A 144 -16.63 -15.20 20.63
C PRO A 144 -16.73 -14.28 21.85
N LYS A 145 -17.80 -13.48 21.93
CA LYS A 145 -18.11 -12.62 23.09
C LYS A 145 -18.57 -13.37 24.32
N TYR A 146 -19.11 -14.57 24.16
CA TYR A 146 -19.81 -15.32 25.20
C TYR A 146 -19.19 -16.69 25.43
N GLY A 147 -19.50 -17.32 26.56
CA GLY A 147 -18.99 -18.64 26.91
C GLY A 147 -17.54 -18.59 27.41
N ILE A 148 -16.70 -19.55 27.02
CA ILE A 148 -15.33 -19.67 27.57
C ILE A 148 -14.41 -18.47 27.27
N PHE A 149 -14.81 -17.61 26.32
CA PHE A 149 -14.07 -16.42 25.89
C PHE A 149 -14.59 -15.11 26.50
N GLU A 150 -15.67 -15.16 27.29
CA GLU A 150 -16.38 -13.98 27.78
C GLU A 150 -15.48 -13.03 28.59
N ASN A 151 -14.67 -13.61 29.48
CA ASN A 151 -13.68 -12.88 30.29
C ASN A 151 -12.27 -12.77 29.66
N ILE A 152 -12.07 -13.27 28.45
CA ILE A 152 -10.78 -13.21 27.73
C ILE A 152 -10.76 -11.92 26.89
N ASN A 153 -9.89 -10.98 27.22
CA ASN A 153 -9.84 -9.66 26.59
C ASN A 153 -8.44 -9.30 26.06
N SER A 154 -7.42 -10.12 26.33
CA SER A 154 -6.07 -9.99 25.77
C SER A 154 -5.56 -11.30 25.15
N LEU A 155 -4.58 -11.18 24.26
CA LEU A 155 -3.89 -12.31 23.64
C LEU A 155 -3.14 -13.18 24.69
N ASN A 156 -2.63 -12.57 25.75
CA ASN A 156 -1.97 -13.27 26.86
C ASN A 156 -2.96 -14.15 27.64
N GLU A 157 -4.16 -13.65 27.93
CA GLU A 157 -5.21 -14.45 28.58
C GLU A 157 -5.65 -15.62 27.69
N LEU A 158 -5.79 -15.40 26.37
CA LEU A 158 -6.10 -16.44 25.39
C LEU A 158 -5.00 -17.53 25.34
N ALA A 159 -3.73 -17.14 25.45
CA ALA A 159 -2.59 -18.07 25.47
C ALA A 159 -2.49 -18.88 26.76
N GLN A 160 -2.96 -18.33 27.90
CA GLN A 160 -2.95 -18.98 29.21
C GLN A 160 -4.16 -19.90 29.44
N MET A 161 -5.11 -19.99 28.50
CA MET A 161 -6.27 -20.86 28.59
C MET A 161 -5.86 -22.35 28.67
N PRO A 162 -6.15 -23.08 29.77
CA PRO A 162 -5.75 -24.49 29.93
C PRO A 162 -6.45 -25.45 28.97
N GLN A 163 -7.43 -25.00 28.19
CA GLN A 163 -8.14 -25.78 27.20
C GLN A 163 -7.29 -26.15 25.98
N TRP A 164 -6.20 -25.40 25.70
CA TRP A 164 -5.40 -25.57 24.49
C TRP A 164 -4.20 -26.46 24.75
N THR A 165 -4.27 -27.69 24.25
CA THR A 165 -3.18 -28.69 24.35
C THR A 165 -2.79 -29.18 22.95
N LYS A 166 -1.79 -30.06 22.87
CA LYS A 166 -1.40 -30.71 21.62
C LYS A 166 -2.54 -31.57 21.03
N GLU A 167 -3.36 -32.16 21.89
CA GLU A 167 -4.51 -33.02 21.54
C GLU A 167 -5.76 -32.20 21.22
N LYS A 168 -5.89 -31.00 21.83
CA LYS A 168 -6.98 -30.06 21.59
C LYS A 168 -6.44 -28.65 21.33
N PRO A 169 -5.86 -28.38 20.14
CA PRO A 169 -5.39 -27.05 19.78
C PRO A 169 -6.54 -26.07 19.57
N LEU A 170 -6.27 -24.78 19.78
CA LEU A 170 -7.13 -23.68 19.36
C LEU A 170 -7.27 -23.69 17.83
N ARG A 171 -8.49 -23.74 17.32
CA ARG A 171 -8.76 -23.73 15.88
C ARG A 171 -9.02 -22.31 15.42
N VAL A 172 -8.23 -21.82 14.47
CA VAL A 172 -8.36 -20.47 13.89
C VAL A 172 -8.74 -20.58 12.42
N ALA A 173 -9.90 -20.05 12.04
CA ALA A 173 -10.25 -19.93 10.63
C ALA A 173 -9.61 -18.67 10.04
N THR A 174 -8.95 -18.79 8.89
CA THR A 174 -8.34 -17.63 8.20
C THR A 174 -8.06 -17.88 6.72
N GLY A 175 -8.03 -16.80 5.93
CA GLY A 175 -7.40 -16.78 4.60
C GLY A 175 -5.89 -16.50 4.60
N PHE A 176 -5.32 -16.10 5.75
CA PHE A 176 -3.94 -15.67 5.91
C PHE A 176 -3.03 -16.83 6.33
N THR A 177 -2.66 -17.63 5.34
CA THR A 177 -1.85 -18.85 5.47
C THR A 177 -0.42 -18.63 5.95
N TYR A 178 0.16 -17.44 5.76
CA TYR A 178 1.50 -17.09 6.22
C TYR A 178 1.47 -16.22 7.47
N LEU A 179 0.66 -15.14 7.49
CA LEU A 179 0.63 -14.20 8.62
C LEU A 179 0.05 -14.81 9.89
N GLY A 180 -0.95 -15.69 9.79
CA GLY A 180 -1.54 -16.37 10.95
C GLY A 180 -0.50 -17.20 11.73
N PRO A 181 0.15 -18.19 11.10
CA PRO A 181 1.21 -18.99 11.73
C PRO A 181 2.38 -18.15 12.25
N LYS A 182 2.77 -17.07 11.54
CA LYS A 182 3.80 -16.15 11.99
C LYS A 182 3.41 -15.45 13.30
N PHE A 183 2.23 -14.82 13.32
CA PHE A 183 1.72 -14.06 14.46
C PHE A 183 1.58 -14.92 15.74
N VAL A 184 0.98 -16.11 15.64
CA VAL A 184 0.79 -16.96 16.83
C VAL A 184 2.12 -17.47 17.40
N LYS A 185 3.10 -17.74 16.53
CA LYS A 185 4.46 -18.13 16.93
C LYS A 185 5.19 -16.99 17.63
N GLU A 186 5.10 -15.77 17.08
CA GLU A 186 5.75 -14.58 17.65
C GLU A 186 5.16 -14.18 19.02
N ASN A 187 3.89 -14.52 19.27
CA ASN A 187 3.19 -14.24 20.53
C ASN A 187 3.08 -15.45 21.48
N GLY A 188 3.75 -16.57 21.21
CA GLY A 188 3.84 -17.72 22.12
C GLY A 188 2.60 -18.62 22.22
N LEU A 189 1.65 -18.53 21.28
CA LEU A 189 0.49 -19.42 21.22
C LEU A 189 0.89 -20.77 20.59
N ASN A 190 1.34 -21.70 21.44
CA ASN A 190 1.96 -22.97 21.01
C ASN A 190 1.01 -24.01 20.41
N HIS A 191 -0.29 -23.94 20.74
CA HIS A 191 -1.28 -24.98 20.40
C HIS A 191 -2.38 -24.41 19.52
N VAL A 192 -2.02 -24.05 18.28
CA VAL A 192 -2.94 -23.49 17.28
C VAL A 192 -2.92 -24.33 16.01
N ILE A 193 -4.09 -24.59 15.43
CA ILE A 193 -4.23 -25.11 14.07
C ILE A 193 -5.08 -24.16 13.23
N PHE A 194 -4.73 -24.04 11.95
CA PHE A 194 -5.40 -23.15 11.01
C PHE A 194 -6.25 -23.94 10.01
N SER A 195 -7.42 -23.37 9.67
CA SER A 195 -8.28 -23.87 8.61
C SER A 195 -8.67 -22.75 7.66
N THR A 196 -8.56 -22.96 6.36
CA THR A 196 -9.16 -22.07 5.36
C THR A 196 -10.67 -22.34 5.29
N ALA A 197 -11.50 -21.31 5.45
CA ALA A 197 -12.93 -21.40 5.18
C ALA A 197 -13.26 -20.64 3.89
N ASP A 198 -13.94 -21.31 2.95
CA ASP A 198 -14.49 -20.67 1.76
C ASP A 198 -15.87 -20.07 2.09
N GLY A 199 -15.97 -18.74 2.11
CA GLY A 199 -17.23 -18.02 2.34
C GLY A 199 -17.20 -17.11 3.56
N ALA A 200 -18.30 -17.09 4.32
CA ALA A 200 -18.49 -16.27 5.51
C ALA A 200 -17.64 -16.79 6.69
N LEU A 201 -16.38 -16.35 6.73
CA LEU A 201 -15.39 -16.72 7.74
C LEU A 201 -15.89 -16.42 9.17
N GLU A 202 -16.61 -15.32 9.32
CA GLU A 202 -17.24 -14.83 10.54
C GLU A 202 -18.23 -15.82 11.19
N ALA A 203 -18.82 -16.72 10.41
CA ALA A 203 -19.72 -17.75 10.91
C ALA A 203 -18.99 -19.00 11.46
N ALA A 204 -17.71 -19.18 11.15
CA ALA A 204 -16.97 -20.40 11.49
C ALA A 204 -16.94 -20.76 13.00
N PRO A 205 -16.87 -19.79 13.94
CA PRO A 205 -16.99 -20.09 15.37
C PRO A 205 -18.40 -20.54 15.77
N ALA A 206 -19.45 -19.90 15.26
CA ALA A 206 -20.84 -20.24 15.55
C ALA A 206 -21.24 -21.61 14.97
N MET A 207 -20.67 -21.98 13.82
CA MET A 207 -20.80 -23.31 13.21
C MET A 207 -19.93 -24.39 13.87
N GLY A 208 -19.08 -24.03 14.84
CA GLY A 208 -18.17 -24.95 15.52
C GLY A 208 -17.04 -25.48 14.64
N ILE A 209 -16.78 -24.88 13.46
CA ILE A 209 -15.68 -25.23 12.55
C ILE A 209 -14.34 -24.82 13.16
N ALA A 210 -14.31 -23.61 13.73
CA ALA A 210 -13.18 -23.03 14.44
C ALA A 210 -13.60 -22.56 15.84
N ASP A 211 -12.64 -22.12 16.66
CA ASP A 211 -12.87 -21.53 17.97
C ASP A 211 -12.68 -19.99 17.93
N ALA A 212 -11.85 -19.52 16.99
CA ALA A 212 -11.55 -18.12 16.71
C ALA A 212 -11.40 -17.88 15.19
N ILE A 213 -11.37 -16.62 14.77
CA ILE A 213 -11.03 -16.22 13.40
C ILE A 213 -9.87 -15.23 13.37
N LEU A 214 -9.14 -15.20 12.27
CA LEU A 214 -8.17 -14.16 11.96
C LEU A 214 -8.53 -13.55 10.60
N ASP A 215 -9.02 -12.31 10.60
CA ASP A 215 -9.60 -11.66 9.41
C ASP A 215 -9.41 -10.13 9.41
N LEU A 216 -9.69 -9.49 8.27
CA LEU A 216 -9.64 -8.05 8.10
C LEU A 216 -10.86 -7.36 8.73
N VAL A 217 -10.59 -6.44 9.65
CA VAL A 217 -11.58 -5.59 10.31
C VAL A 217 -11.46 -4.18 9.76
N SER A 218 -12.60 -3.54 9.46
CA SER A 218 -12.65 -2.11 9.10
C SER A 218 -13.57 -1.35 10.06
N SER A 219 -14.90 -1.49 9.93
CA SER A 219 -15.87 -0.87 10.85
C SER A 219 -16.24 -1.72 12.08
N GLY A 220 -15.77 -2.96 12.16
CA GLY A 220 -16.14 -3.92 13.23
C GLY A 220 -17.58 -4.45 13.18
N ILE A 221 -18.41 -4.03 12.20
CA ILE A 221 -19.83 -4.42 12.11
C ILE A 221 -19.99 -5.94 11.95
N THR A 222 -19.25 -6.57 11.02
CA THR A 222 -19.28 -8.02 10.77
C THR A 222 -18.98 -8.83 12.03
N LEU A 223 -17.97 -8.42 12.82
CA LEU A 223 -17.65 -9.06 14.10
C LEU A 223 -18.80 -8.89 15.10
N LYS A 224 -19.36 -7.67 15.20
CA LYS A 224 -20.47 -7.37 16.12
C LYS A 224 -21.70 -8.22 15.83
N GLU A 225 -22.07 -8.37 14.56
CA GLU A 225 -23.23 -9.14 14.10
C GLU A 225 -23.09 -10.64 14.37
N ASN A 226 -21.86 -11.18 14.30
CA ASN A 226 -21.56 -12.59 14.59
C ASN A 226 -21.19 -12.84 16.06
N ASN A 227 -21.45 -11.87 16.95
CA ASN A 227 -21.11 -11.94 18.37
C ASN A 227 -19.62 -12.23 18.65
N LEU A 228 -18.72 -11.70 17.82
CA LEU A 228 -17.27 -11.75 17.98
C LEU A 228 -16.71 -10.43 18.54
N LYS A 229 -15.62 -10.51 19.29
CA LYS A 229 -14.85 -9.37 19.79
C LYS A 229 -13.37 -9.50 19.41
N GLU A 230 -12.74 -8.36 19.16
CA GLU A 230 -11.28 -8.24 19.13
C GLU A 230 -10.73 -8.26 20.56
N ILE A 231 -9.43 -8.55 20.70
CA ILE A 231 -8.73 -8.58 21.98
C ILE A 231 -7.46 -7.70 21.95
N GLU A 232 -7.03 -7.23 23.11
CA GLU A 232 -5.77 -6.51 23.27
C GLU A 232 -4.59 -7.37 22.81
N GLY A 233 -3.71 -6.80 21.98
CA GLY A 233 -2.63 -7.53 21.32
C GLY A 233 -3.08 -8.40 20.14
N GLY A 234 -4.38 -8.54 19.86
CA GLY A 234 -4.92 -9.37 18.78
C GLY A 234 -4.73 -8.82 17.37
N VAL A 235 -4.33 -7.55 17.22
CA VAL A 235 -4.09 -6.91 15.92
C VAL A 235 -2.73 -7.34 15.37
N VAL A 236 -2.74 -8.06 14.25
CA VAL A 236 -1.56 -8.59 13.55
C VAL A 236 -0.85 -7.51 12.75
N LEU A 237 -1.61 -6.73 11.97
CA LEU A 237 -1.10 -5.57 11.23
C LEU A 237 -2.23 -4.58 10.94
N ARG A 238 -1.86 -3.31 10.70
CA ARG A 238 -2.74 -2.30 10.08
C ARG A 238 -2.46 -2.28 8.58
N SER A 239 -3.50 -2.19 7.76
CA SER A 239 -3.41 -2.19 6.30
C SER A 239 -4.18 -1.04 5.68
N GLN A 240 -3.65 -0.59 4.55
CA GLN A 240 -4.27 0.33 3.59
C GLN A 240 -3.68 0.02 2.22
N ALA A 241 -4.18 0.68 1.17
CA ALA A 241 -3.57 0.58 -0.14
C ALA A 241 -2.16 1.22 -0.16
N VAL A 242 -1.21 0.50 -0.74
CA VAL A 242 0.19 0.90 -0.89
C VAL A 242 0.62 0.85 -2.36
N LEU A 243 1.54 1.74 -2.73
CA LEU A 243 2.32 1.61 -3.97
C LEU A 243 3.58 0.79 -3.66
N VAL A 244 3.75 -0.33 -4.35
CA VAL A 244 4.88 -1.25 -4.19
C VAL A 244 5.59 -1.43 -5.54
N ALA A 245 6.92 -1.52 -5.50
CA ALA A 245 7.79 -1.69 -6.66
C ALA A 245 8.69 -2.93 -6.51
N SER A 246 9.10 -3.51 -7.63
CA SER A 246 10.14 -4.54 -7.65
C SER A 246 11.54 -3.91 -7.69
N LYS A 247 12.37 -4.17 -6.68
CA LYS A 247 13.74 -3.66 -6.53
C LYS A 247 14.59 -3.96 -7.75
N ARG A 248 14.53 -5.18 -8.29
CA ARG A 248 15.26 -5.54 -9.52
C ARG A 248 14.81 -4.71 -10.73
N SER A 249 13.52 -4.38 -10.84
CA SER A 249 13.01 -3.56 -11.95
C SER A 249 13.49 -2.11 -11.83
N LEU A 250 13.51 -1.54 -10.61
CA LEU A 250 14.03 -0.19 -10.37
C LEU A 250 15.54 -0.10 -10.65
N LEU A 251 16.33 -1.09 -10.23
CA LEU A 251 17.78 -1.10 -10.44
C LEU A 251 18.18 -1.37 -11.91
N LYS A 252 17.49 -2.30 -12.60
CA LYS A 252 17.86 -2.68 -13.97
C LYS A 252 17.34 -1.72 -15.04
N ARG A 253 16.23 -1.01 -14.81
CA ARG A 253 15.53 -0.25 -15.84
C ARG A 253 15.32 1.20 -15.41
N LYS A 254 16.15 2.10 -15.95
CA LYS A 254 16.12 3.55 -15.67
C LYS A 254 14.72 4.15 -15.79
N SER A 255 13.98 3.79 -16.85
CA SER A 255 12.61 4.24 -17.08
C SER A 255 11.61 3.77 -16.02
N ALA A 256 11.86 2.63 -15.35
CA ALA A 256 11.04 2.19 -14.23
C ALA A 256 11.25 3.10 -13.01
N LEU A 257 12.50 3.44 -12.70
CA LEU A 257 12.83 4.36 -11.61
C LEU A 257 12.25 5.76 -11.85
N GLU A 258 12.40 6.30 -13.06
CA GLU A 258 11.85 7.60 -13.48
C GLU A 258 10.31 7.62 -13.42
N THR A 259 9.63 6.59 -13.94
CA THR A 259 8.17 6.49 -13.88
C THR A 259 7.66 6.29 -12.44
N THR A 260 8.45 5.63 -11.59
CA THR A 260 8.13 5.46 -10.16
C THR A 260 8.21 6.79 -9.41
N HIS A 261 9.22 7.61 -9.70
CA HIS A 261 9.36 8.96 -9.16
C HIS A 261 8.15 9.84 -9.55
N GLU A 262 7.81 9.88 -10.84
CA GLU A 262 6.68 10.67 -11.33
C GLU A 262 5.33 10.21 -10.72
N ILE A 263 5.12 8.90 -10.56
CA ILE A 263 3.92 8.37 -9.90
C ILE A 263 3.92 8.75 -8.41
N LEU A 264 5.04 8.64 -7.70
CA LEU A 264 5.17 9.00 -6.29
C LEU A 264 4.84 10.49 -6.08
N GLU A 265 5.50 11.40 -6.80
CA GLU A 265 5.27 12.84 -6.68
C GLU A 265 3.80 13.21 -6.94
N ARG A 266 3.20 12.67 -8.01
CA ARG A 266 1.79 12.90 -8.33
C ARG A 266 0.88 12.40 -7.20
N LEU A 267 1.09 11.19 -6.67
CA LEU A 267 0.27 10.65 -5.59
C LEU A 267 0.39 11.48 -4.30
N GLU A 268 1.59 11.89 -3.91
CA GLU A 268 1.79 12.75 -2.72
C GLU A 268 1.16 14.13 -2.90
N ALA A 269 1.36 14.76 -4.06
CA ALA A 269 0.74 16.04 -4.39
C ALA A 269 -0.80 15.94 -4.45
N HIS A 270 -1.35 14.78 -4.85
CA HIS A 270 -2.79 14.54 -4.87
C HIS A 270 -3.36 14.39 -3.45
N LEU A 271 -2.75 13.55 -2.61
CA LEU A 271 -3.16 13.38 -1.22
C LEU A 271 -3.10 14.70 -0.45
N LYS A 272 -2.11 15.56 -0.74
CA LYS A 272 -2.03 16.93 -0.22
C LYS A 272 -3.18 17.82 -0.71
N ALA A 273 -3.51 17.76 -2.01
CA ALA A 273 -4.61 18.49 -2.61
C ALA A 273 -5.99 18.05 -2.08
N GLU A 274 -6.18 16.76 -1.84
CA GLU A 274 -7.42 16.19 -1.33
C GLU A 274 -7.76 16.78 0.05
N GLY A 275 -6.78 17.16 0.85
CA GLY A 275 -6.99 17.83 2.14
C GLY A 275 -7.47 19.29 2.06
N GLN A 276 -7.46 19.93 0.89
CA GLN A 276 -7.59 21.38 0.72
C GLN A 276 -8.72 21.81 -0.24
N PHE A 277 -9.07 23.09 -0.17
CA PHE A 277 -9.77 23.84 -1.22
C PHE A 277 -9.01 25.14 -1.52
N THR A 278 -9.04 25.57 -2.79
CA THR A 278 -8.78 26.97 -3.13
C THR A 278 -10.01 27.78 -2.80
N VAL A 279 -9.86 28.81 -1.97
CA VAL A 279 -10.90 29.76 -1.61
C VAL A 279 -10.55 31.13 -2.16
N VAL A 280 -11.46 31.70 -2.94
CA VAL A 280 -11.35 33.05 -3.50
C VAL A 280 -12.46 33.92 -2.91
N ALA A 281 -12.16 35.14 -2.46
CA ALA A 281 -13.19 36.04 -1.93
C ALA A 281 -12.94 37.50 -2.34
N ASN A 282 -14.02 38.23 -2.61
CA ASN A 282 -13.98 39.67 -2.87
C ASN A 282 -14.13 40.45 -1.56
N MET A 283 -13.18 41.32 -1.27
CA MET A 283 -13.15 42.19 -0.08
C MET A 283 -13.02 43.66 -0.51
N ARG A 284 -13.80 44.56 0.09
CA ARG A 284 -13.51 46.00 -0.01
C ARG A 284 -12.23 46.31 0.74
N GLY A 285 -11.43 47.26 0.26
CA GLY A 285 -10.24 47.80 0.94
C GLY A 285 -9.64 48.95 0.15
N ASN A 286 -8.81 49.78 0.79
CA ASN A 286 -8.19 50.95 0.16
C ASN A 286 -6.90 50.58 -0.59
N ASN A 287 -6.23 49.51 -0.15
CA ASN A 287 -5.03 48.96 -0.78
C ASN A 287 -4.89 47.46 -0.48
N ALA A 288 -4.00 46.77 -1.20
CA ALA A 288 -3.79 45.33 -1.05
C ALA A 288 -3.21 44.92 0.32
N GLN A 289 -2.35 45.75 0.93
CA GLN A 289 -1.74 45.46 2.23
C GLN A 289 -2.79 45.45 3.35
N GLU A 290 -3.68 46.44 3.39
CA GLU A 290 -4.78 46.53 4.36
C GLU A 290 -5.72 45.31 4.29
N VAL A 291 -5.95 44.78 3.07
CA VAL A 291 -6.73 43.56 2.85
C VAL A 291 -5.96 42.33 3.34
N ALA A 292 -4.66 42.23 3.04
CA ALA A 292 -3.80 41.14 3.51
C ALA A 292 -3.71 41.10 5.05
N GLU A 293 -3.52 42.26 5.70
CA GLU A 293 -3.51 42.40 7.17
C GLU A 293 -4.83 41.93 7.79
N ARG A 294 -5.99 42.32 7.22
CA ARG A 294 -7.29 41.83 7.67
C ARG A 294 -7.45 40.32 7.51
N VAL A 295 -6.98 39.73 6.42
CA VAL A 295 -7.04 38.27 6.22
C VAL A 295 -6.12 37.55 7.21
N LEU A 296 -4.87 38.01 7.37
CA LEU A 296 -3.87 37.43 8.27
C LEU A 296 -4.21 37.61 9.77
N SER A 297 -5.09 38.56 10.11
CA SER A 297 -5.66 38.66 11.47
C SER A 297 -6.54 37.46 11.87
N GLN A 298 -6.95 36.62 10.90
CA GLN A 298 -7.90 35.52 11.13
C GLN A 298 -7.22 34.16 11.19
N THR A 299 -7.56 33.38 12.23
CA THR A 299 -6.85 32.14 12.59
C THR A 299 -6.81 31.04 11.53
N SER A 300 -7.79 30.98 10.61
CA SER A 300 -7.87 29.91 9.60
C SER A 300 -7.86 30.44 8.16
N LEU A 301 -7.35 31.66 7.95
CA LEU A 301 -7.20 32.29 6.64
C LEU A 301 -5.74 32.53 6.21
N ALA A 302 -4.76 31.94 6.90
CA ALA A 302 -3.34 32.12 6.61
C ALA A 302 -2.92 31.65 5.19
N GLY A 303 -3.64 30.72 4.57
CA GLY A 303 -3.21 30.07 3.33
C GLY A 303 -2.04 29.12 3.56
N LEU A 304 -1.31 28.77 2.49
CA LEU A 304 -0.05 28.02 2.61
C LEU A 304 1.13 28.92 3.00
N GLN A 305 1.15 30.15 2.48
CA GLN A 305 2.24 31.13 2.65
C GLN A 305 1.72 32.57 2.90
N GLY A 306 0.40 32.75 2.95
CA GLY A 306 -0.28 34.05 2.91
C GLY A 306 -1.38 34.12 1.84
N PRO A 307 -2.20 35.18 1.84
CA PRO A 307 -3.17 35.46 0.79
C PRO A 307 -2.52 36.12 -0.43
N THR A 308 -2.79 35.60 -1.63
CA THR A 308 -2.58 36.37 -2.87
C THR A 308 -3.67 37.43 -2.95
N VAL A 309 -3.32 38.71 -3.13
CA VAL A 309 -4.28 39.82 -3.16
C VAL A 309 -4.18 40.61 -4.46
N SER A 310 -5.25 40.61 -5.25
CA SER A 310 -5.31 41.25 -6.59
C SER A 310 -6.44 42.28 -6.67
N PRO A 311 -6.26 43.42 -7.36
CA PRO A 311 -7.31 44.45 -7.48
C PRO A 311 -8.50 43.96 -8.31
N VAL A 312 -9.71 44.32 -7.87
CA VAL A 312 -10.98 44.04 -8.54
C VAL A 312 -11.64 45.38 -8.88
N TYR A 313 -11.62 45.69 -10.18
CA TYR A 313 -12.16 46.93 -10.70
C TYR A 313 -13.68 46.86 -10.85
N CYS A 314 -14.37 47.91 -10.41
CA CYS A 314 -15.80 48.09 -10.66
C CYS A 314 -16.06 49.48 -11.25
N LYS A 315 -17.21 49.66 -11.90
CA LYS A 315 -17.60 50.95 -12.49
C LYS A 315 -18.52 51.70 -11.52
N ARG A 316 -18.10 52.88 -11.07
CA ARG A 316 -18.91 53.82 -10.27
C ARG A 316 -18.90 55.18 -10.93
N ASP A 317 -20.07 55.80 -11.04
CA ASP A 317 -20.27 57.16 -11.57
C ASP A 317 -19.54 57.42 -12.91
N GLY A 318 -19.51 56.39 -13.76
CA GLY A 318 -18.84 56.41 -15.08
C GLY A 318 -17.36 56.03 -15.07
N GLN A 319 -16.67 56.12 -13.92
CA GLN A 319 -15.24 55.82 -13.77
C GLN A 319 -14.98 54.38 -13.33
N ILE A 320 -13.76 53.87 -13.56
CA ILE A 320 -13.34 52.52 -13.19
C ILE A 320 -12.39 52.63 -11.99
N THR A 321 -12.77 52.02 -10.85
CA THR A 321 -12.05 52.14 -9.57
C THR A 321 -11.81 50.76 -8.93
N PRO A 322 -10.62 50.50 -8.34
CA PRO A 322 -10.31 49.25 -7.64
C PRO A 322 -10.83 49.28 -6.20
N ASP A 323 -12.15 49.44 -6.02
CA ASP A 323 -12.81 49.49 -4.71
C ASP A 323 -12.79 48.15 -3.93
N TYR A 324 -12.39 47.08 -4.61
CA TYR A 324 -12.35 45.72 -4.10
C TYR A 324 -11.02 45.06 -4.44
N TYR A 325 -10.70 44.01 -3.70
CA TYR A 325 -9.60 43.09 -3.95
C TYR A 325 -10.12 41.65 -3.87
N ALA A 326 -9.64 40.80 -4.78
CA ALA A 326 -9.82 39.36 -4.72
C ALA A 326 -8.66 38.77 -3.91
N ILE A 327 -8.97 38.05 -2.85
CA ILE A 327 -7.99 37.26 -2.09
C ILE A 327 -8.06 35.80 -2.55
N VAL A 328 -6.91 35.12 -2.61
CA VAL A 328 -6.83 33.67 -2.87
C VAL A 328 -6.01 33.01 -1.76
N ILE A 329 -6.57 31.98 -1.13
CA ILE A 329 -5.94 31.17 -0.09
C ILE A 329 -6.28 29.69 -0.26
N CYS A 330 -5.38 28.79 0.14
CA CYS A 330 -5.76 27.40 0.41
C CYS A 330 -6.36 27.29 1.81
N VAL A 331 -7.44 26.52 1.94
CA VAL A 331 -8.11 26.26 3.23
C VAL A 331 -8.33 24.77 3.39
N PRO A 332 -7.93 24.15 4.52
CA PRO A 332 -8.20 22.74 4.77
C PRO A 332 -9.69 22.44 4.72
N LYS A 333 -10.12 21.35 4.08
CA LYS A 333 -11.55 21.01 3.94
C LYS A 333 -12.29 21.00 5.28
N LYS A 334 -11.64 20.47 6.34
CA LYS A 334 -12.16 20.42 7.72
C LYS A 334 -12.36 21.81 8.36
N ALA A 335 -11.66 22.84 7.89
CA ALA A 335 -11.75 24.22 8.38
C ALA A 335 -12.68 25.13 7.56
N LEU A 336 -13.13 24.68 6.38
CA LEU A 336 -13.83 25.52 5.39
C LEU A 336 -14.96 26.37 5.99
N TYR A 337 -15.87 25.77 6.75
CA TYR A 337 -17.03 26.48 7.30
C TYR A 337 -16.62 27.62 8.26
N LYS A 338 -15.63 27.36 9.14
CA LYS A 338 -15.06 28.36 10.04
C LYS A 338 -14.36 29.48 9.24
N SER A 339 -13.60 29.13 8.21
CA SER A 339 -12.94 30.12 7.34
C SER A 339 -13.93 30.98 6.57
N VAL A 340 -15.07 30.44 6.10
CA VAL A 340 -16.14 31.24 5.49
C VAL A 340 -16.77 32.22 6.50
N GLN A 341 -16.94 31.82 7.77
CA GLN A 341 -17.38 32.74 8.83
C GLN A 341 -16.36 33.86 9.08
N GLN A 342 -15.07 33.52 9.18
CA GLN A 342 -13.99 34.50 9.37
C GLN A 342 -13.87 35.48 8.19
N LEU A 343 -13.94 34.99 6.95
CA LEU A 343 -13.97 35.84 5.74
C LEU A 343 -15.13 36.84 5.77
N ARG A 344 -16.34 36.38 6.13
CA ARG A 344 -17.51 37.28 6.23
C ARG A 344 -17.34 38.34 7.32
N ALA A 345 -16.75 37.97 8.47
CA ALA A 345 -16.52 38.90 9.58
C ALA A 345 -15.59 40.07 9.19
N ILE A 346 -14.62 39.86 8.29
CA ILE A 346 -13.70 40.90 7.81
C ILE A 346 -14.16 41.62 6.51
N GLY A 347 -15.42 41.41 6.10
CA GLY A 347 -16.04 42.04 4.92
C GLY A 347 -15.87 41.29 3.60
N GLY A 348 -15.50 40.01 3.65
CA GLY A 348 -15.41 39.11 2.50
C GLY A 348 -16.78 38.67 1.97
N SER A 349 -16.91 38.68 0.65
CA SER A 349 -18.13 38.43 -0.11
C SER A 349 -17.83 37.65 -1.39
N GLY A 350 -18.85 37.05 -2.02
CA GLY A 350 -18.65 36.28 -3.26
C GLY A 350 -17.63 35.14 -3.12
N VAL A 351 -17.67 34.42 -2.00
CA VAL A 351 -16.67 33.40 -1.67
C VAL A 351 -16.84 32.19 -2.59
N LEU A 352 -15.90 32.02 -3.53
CA LEU A 352 -15.79 30.86 -4.40
C LEU A 352 -14.92 29.80 -3.74
N VAL A 353 -15.27 28.53 -3.91
CA VAL A 353 -14.56 27.38 -3.33
C VAL A 353 -14.40 26.32 -4.41
N SER A 354 -13.15 25.93 -4.70
CA SER A 354 -12.82 24.97 -5.75
C SER A 354 -11.90 23.87 -5.23
N PRO A 355 -12.11 22.59 -5.61
CA PRO A 355 -11.17 21.51 -5.33
C PRO A 355 -9.87 21.69 -6.12
N LEU A 356 -8.84 20.97 -5.70
CA LEU A 356 -7.52 20.90 -6.34
C LEU A 356 -7.22 19.46 -6.74
N THR A 357 -6.56 19.28 -7.89
CA THR A 357 -6.06 17.98 -8.35
C THR A 357 -4.73 17.62 -7.68
N TYR A 358 -3.82 18.59 -7.61
CA TYR A 358 -2.46 18.44 -7.11
C TYR A 358 -2.03 19.71 -6.35
N ILE A 359 -1.25 19.54 -5.28
CA ILE A 359 -0.44 20.57 -4.63
C ILE A 359 0.98 20.01 -4.55
N PHE A 360 1.81 20.34 -5.53
CA PHE A 360 3.25 20.08 -5.46
C PHE A 360 3.89 21.06 -4.48
N ASP A 361 4.84 20.57 -3.70
CA ASP A 361 5.61 21.31 -2.69
C ASP A 361 7.00 20.64 -2.57
N GLU A 362 7.77 20.89 -1.52
CA GLU A 362 9.00 20.15 -1.26
C GLU A 362 8.80 18.60 -1.29
N GLU A 363 9.73 17.88 -1.92
CA GLU A 363 9.72 16.41 -1.95
C GLU A 363 9.77 15.82 -0.54
N THR A 364 8.93 14.82 -0.27
CA THR A 364 8.98 14.12 1.01
C THR A 364 10.27 13.30 1.14
N PRO A 365 10.64 12.87 2.36
CA PRO A 365 11.76 11.96 2.56
C PRO A 365 11.66 10.64 1.77
N ARG A 366 10.46 10.20 1.37
CA ARG A 366 10.23 8.87 0.75
C ARG A 366 11.09 8.62 -0.48
N TRP A 367 11.28 9.62 -1.34
CA TRP A 367 12.11 9.45 -2.53
C TRP A 367 13.58 9.18 -2.17
N ARG A 368 14.12 9.91 -1.18
CA ARG A 368 15.48 9.71 -0.66
C ARG A 368 15.63 8.40 0.11
N GLU A 369 14.60 8.00 0.85
CA GLU A 369 14.54 6.70 1.55
C GLU A 369 14.51 5.52 0.56
N LEU A 370 13.78 5.65 -0.54
CA LEU A 370 13.77 4.70 -1.64
C LEU A 370 15.15 4.58 -2.29
N LEU A 371 15.79 5.70 -2.65
CA LEU A 371 17.15 5.69 -3.21
C LEU A 371 18.17 5.05 -2.24
N SER A 372 18.09 5.38 -0.96
CA SER A 372 18.91 4.73 0.08
C SER A 372 18.65 3.22 0.21
N THR A 373 17.42 2.77 -0.02
CA THR A 373 17.03 1.33 -0.01
C THR A 373 17.53 0.59 -1.27
N LEU A 374 17.69 1.32 -2.37
CA LEU A 374 18.29 0.83 -3.61
C LEU A 374 19.83 0.86 -3.57
N GLY A 375 20.44 1.73 -2.76
CA GLY A 375 21.88 1.98 -2.74
C GLY A 375 22.35 2.92 -3.85
N LEU A 376 21.51 3.91 -4.20
CA LEU A 376 21.73 4.91 -5.25
C LEU A 376 21.99 6.31 -4.67
#